data_AF-A0A382XM90-F1
#
_entry.id   AF-A0A382XM90-F1
#
_cell.length_a   1.000
_cell.length_b   1.000
_cell.length_c   1.000
_cell.angle_alpha   90.00
_cell.angle_beta   90.00
_cell.angle_gamma   90.00
#
_symmetry.space_group_name_H-M   'P 1'
#
loop_
_entity.id
_entity.type
_entity.pdbx_description
1 polymer ?
#
loop_
_entity_poly.entity_id
_entity_poly.type
_entity_poly.pdbx_seq_one_letter_code
_entity_poly.pdbx_strand_id
1 'polypeptide(L)'
;VNPQYPNFDENYEDQTDHERDLRSSKSDCEKRSDENASDMISEPEIIVVKIGGSTLGNHDTSLDDLVLLQKEGIKFVVVHGGGKVISEWMEKQGVRPRFVDGLRVTDAPSL
;
A
#
# COMPACT_ATOMS: atom_id res chain seq x y z
N VAL A 1 -3.14 34.75 5.47
CA VAL A 1 -1.69 34.69 5.12
C VAL A 1 -1.45 33.39 4.38
N ASN A 2 -1.22 33.49 3.08
CA ASN A 2 -1.07 32.39 2.12
C ASN A 2 0.42 32.00 2.04
N PRO A 3 0.82 30.72 2.17
CA PRO A 3 2.21 30.32 1.96
C PRO A 3 2.51 30.29 0.45
N GLN A 4 3.48 31.09 0.02
CA GLN A 4 3.99 31.13 -1.35
C GLN A 4 4.93 29.93 -1.59
N TYR A 5 4.63 29.12 -2.60
CA TYR A 5 5.54 28.10 -3.13
C TYR A 5 6.40 28.71 -4.26
N PRO A 6 7.69 28.31 -4.41
CA PRO A 6 8.58 28.91 -5.38
C PRO A 6 8.29 28.45 -6.83
N ASN A 7 8.59 29.36 -7.78
CA ASN A 7 8.34 29.23 -9.21
C ASN A 7 9.18 28.12 -9.86
N PHE A 8 8.56 27.37 -10.78
CA PHE A 8 9.15 26.30 -11.58
C PHE A 8 9.99 26.91 -12.71
N ASP A 9 11.28 26.61 -12.79
CA ASP A 9 12.13 26.99 -13.92
C ASP A 9 11.88 26.03 -15.09
N GLU A 10 11.33 26.57 -16.18
CA GLU A 10 11.19 25.93 -17.48
C GLU A 10 12.56 25.91 -18.18
N ASN A 11 13.37 24.86 -18.03
CA ASN A 11 14.45 24.49 -18.96
C ASN A 11 15.11 23.16 -18.54
N TYR A 12 14.61 22.05 -19.08
CA TYR A 12 15.43 20.82 -19.21
C TYR A 12 14.98 20.07 -20.46
N GLU A 13 15.63 20.37 -21.59
CA GLU A 13 15.52 19.60 -22.82
C GLU A 13 16.41 18.35 -22.69
N ASP A 14 15.92 17.21 -23.19
CA ASP A 14 16.80 16.11 -23.60
C ASP A 14 16.35 15.60 -24.98
N GLN A 15 17.25 15.76 -25.94
CA GLN A 15 17.18 15.19 -27.28
C GLN A 15 17.98 13.89 -27.28
N THR A 16 17.40 12.79 -27.77
CA THR A 16 18.09 11.90 -28.73
C THR A 16 17.12 10.87 -29.30
N ASP A 17 16.91 10.97 -30.62
CA ASP A 17 16.41 9.91 -31.48
C ASP A 17 17.53 8.92 -31.81
N HIS A 18 17.28 7.61 -31.75
CA HIS A 18 17.69 6.63 -32.78
C HIS A 18 17.28 5.18 -32.43
N GLU A 19 16.37 4.64 -33.25
CA GLU A 19 16.43 3.29 -33.87
C GLU A 19 16.46 2.04 -32.97
N ARG A 20 15.96 0.86 -33.33
CA ARG A 20 15.04 0.27 -34.31
C ARG A 20 14.96 -1.19 -33.85
N ASP A 21 13.85 -1.85 -34.15
CA ASP A 21 13.72 -3.30 -34.25
C ASP A 21 13.82 -4.13 -32.96
N LEU A 22 12.66 -4.65 -32.52
CA LEU A 22 12.42 -6.08 -32.37
C LEU A 22 10.91 -6.33 -32.19
N ARG A 23 10.21 -6.38 -33.33
CA ARG A 23 8.99 -7.19 -33.45
C ARG A 23 9.37 -8.64 -33.15
N SER A 24 8.91 -9.20 -32.03
CA SER A 24 8.48 -10.61 -31.96
C SER A 24 8.00 -10.96 -30.55
N SER A 25 6.73 -10.67 -30.27
CA SER A 25 5.82 -11.60 -29.61
C SER A 25 4.44 -10.99 -29.62
N LYS A 26 3.68 -11.37 -30.64
CA LYS A 26 2.23 -11.26 -30.60
C LYS A 26 1.75 -12.17 -29.46
N SER A 27 1.20 -11.57 -28.42
CA SER A 27 0.22 -12.22 -27.54
C SER A 27 -0.78 -11.16 -27.12
N ASP A 28 -1.85 -11.09 -27.89
CA ASP A 28 -3.22 -10.91 -27.44
C ASP A 28 -3.45 -9.87 -26.33
N CYS A 29 -3.65 -8.61 -26.72
CA CYS A 29 -4.77 -7.80 -26.26
C CYS A 29 -4.74 -6.44 -26.98
N GLU A 30 -5.23 -6.38 -28.22
CA GLU A 30 -5.54 -5.09 -28.85
C GLU A 30 -7.05 -4.84 -28.75
N LYS A 31 -7.38 -3.68 -28.17
CA LYS A 31 -8.56 -2.84 -28.46
C LYS A 31 -9.88 -3.30 -27.85
N ARG A 32 -10.21 -2.72 -26.70
CA ARG A 32 -11.58 -2.27 -26.41
C ARG A 32 -11.58 -0.76 -26.26
N SER A 33 -11.97 -0.13 -27.38
CA SER A 33 -12.71 1.12 -27.50
C SER A 33 -12.80 1.99 -26.24
N ASP A 34 -12.04 3.07 -26.28
CA ASP A 34 -12.50 4.37 -25.80
C ASP A 34 -13.91 4.66 -26.35
N GLU A 35 -14.66 5.51 -25.65
CA GLU A 35 -16.03 6.00 -25.94
C GLU A 35 -17.15 5.27 -25.18
N ASN A 36 -17.55 5.91 -24.05
CA ASN A 36 -18.60 5.57 -23.07
C ASN A 36 -18.14 4.92 -21.75
N ALA A 37 -17.15 5.51 -21.07
CA ALA A 37 -16.79 5.17 -19.70
C ALA A 37 -17.50 6.02 -18.61
N SER A 38 -18.33 7.01 -18.99
CA SER A 38 -18.97 7.93 -18.04
C SER A 38 -20.10 7.32 -17.21
N ASP A 39 -20.65 6.19 -17.66
CA ASP A 39 -21.91 5.65 -17.10
C ASP A 39 -21.72 4.33 -16.35
N MET A 40 -20.49 3.86 -16.17
CA MET A 40 -20.18 2.83 -15.17
C MET A 40 -19.58 3.51 -13.93
N ILE A 41 -20.43 4.20 -13.17
CA ILE A 41 -20.15 4.40 -11.75
C ILE A 41 -20.39 3.04 -11.10
N SER A 42 -19.39 2.16 -11.21
CA SER A 42 -19.29 1.03 -10.29
C SER A 42 -19.22 1.60 -8.89
N GLU A 43 -20.07 1.13 -7.99
CA GLU A 43 -19.98 1.44 -6.56
C GLU A 43 -18.52 1.46 -6.11
N PRO A 44 -18.09 2.42 -5.26
CA PRO A 44 -16.70 2.56 -4.90
C PRO A 44 -16.20 1.26 -4.25
N GLU A 45 -15.32 0.55 -4.95
CA GLU A 45 -14.73 -0.69 -4.47
C GLU A 45 -13.85 -0.38 -3.24
N ILE A 46 -14.21 -0.98 -2.10
CA ILE A 46 -13.45 -0.79 -0.86
C ILE A 46 -12.29 -1.76 -0.86
N ILE A 47 -11.06 -1.22 -0.83
CA ILE A 47 -9.84 -2.03 -0.78
C ILE A 47 -9.53 -2.41 0.67
N VAL A 48 -9.24 -3.68 0.96
CA VAL A 48 -8.79 -4.11 2.30
C VAL A 48 -7.27 -4.26 2.29
N VAL A 49 -6.59 -3.47 3.10
CA VAL A 49 -5.12 -3.47 3.22
C VAL A 49 -4.71 -4.18 4.51
N LYS A 50 -4.10 -5.37 4.38
CA LYS A 50 -3.54 -6.10 5.52
C LYS A 50 -2.11 -5.64 5.78
N ILE A 51 -1.87 -5.08 6.96
CA ILE A 51 -0.51 -4.76 7.44
C ILE A 51 -0.10 -5.77 8.53
N GLY A 52 1.12 -6.29 8.43
CA GLY A 52 1.67 -7.21 9.42
C GLY A 52 1.87 -6.52 10.77
N GLY A 53 1.61 -7.20 11.89
CA GLY A 53 1.85 -6.61 13.22
C GLY A 53 3.33 -6.50 13.60
N SER A 54 4.23 -6.96 12.74
CA SER A 54 5.68 -6.84 12.86
C SER A 54 6.29 -5.86 11.87
N THR A 55 5.50 -5.34 10.92
CA THR A 55 5.99 -4.46 9.85
C THR A 55 5.91 -2.98 10.23
N LEU A 56 4.95 -2.61 11.09
CA LEU A 56 4.84 -1.26 11.66
C LEU A 56 6.03 -0.98 12.60
N GLY A 57 7.01 -0.21 12.13
CA GLY A 57 8.24 0.14 12.85
C GLY A 57 8.92 1.39 12.28
N ASN A 58 10.10 1.75 12.80
CA ASN A 58 10.77 3.04 12.53
C ASN A 58 11.08 3.36 11.06
N HIS A 59 10.98 2.40 10.14
CA HIS A 59 11.27 2.59 8.71
C HIS A 59 10.08 2.21 7.82
N ASP A 60 8.88 2.05 8.40
CA ASP A 60 7.67 1.70 7.63
C ASP A 60 7.04 2.94 6.99
N THR A 61 6.95 2.96 5.65
CA THR A 61 6.27 4.01 4.88
C THR A 61 4.82 3.65 4.56
N SER A 62 4.37 2.43 4.92
CA SER A 62 3.04 1.93 4.52
C SER A 62 1.90 2.86 4.93
N LEU A 63 2.01 3.52 6.08
CA LEU A 63 1.01 4.48 6.54
C LEU A 63 1.03 5.79 5.74
N ASP A 64 2.22 6.28 5.38
CA ASP A 64 2.36 7.49 4.55
C ASP A 64 1.79 7.25 3.15
N ASP A 65 2.07 6.08 2.57
CA ASP A 65 1.52 5.67 1.27
C ASP A 65 -0.02 5.57 1.32
N LEU A 66 -0.58 5.01 2.41
CA LEU A 66 -2.03 4.97 2.62
C LEU A 66 -2.66 6.37 2.73
N VAL A 67 -1.97 7.32 3.36
CA VAL A 67 -2.42 8.71 3.42
C VAL A 67 -2.44 9.35 2.03
N LEU A 68 -1.47 9.03 1.15
CA LEU A 68 -1.49 9.49 -0.24
C LEU A 68 -2.68 8.92 -1.01
N LEU A 69 -2.92 7.61 -0.91
CA LEU A 69 -4.08 6.95 -1.55
C LEU A 69 -5.41 7.51 -1.04
N GLN A 70 -5.50 7.84 0.25
CA GLN A 70 -6.68 8.48 0.83
C GLN A 70 -6.92 9.87 0.22
N LYS A 71 -5.85 10.65 -0.01
CA LYS A 71 -5.94 11.98 -0.64
C LYS A 71 -6.38 11.90 -2.11
N GLU A 72 -6.09 10.79 -2.79
CA GLU A 72 -6.55 10.51 -4.15
C GLU A 72 -8.02 10.03 -4.21
N GLY A 73 -8.69 9.89 -3.06
CA GLY A 73 -10.10 9.51 -2.98
C GLY A 73 -10.35 8.00 -2.96
N ILE A 74 -9.30 7.19 -2.84
CA ILE A 74 -9.40 5.73 -2.73
C ILE A 74 -9.95 5.37 -1.35
N LYS A 75 -11.00 4.56 -1.31
CA LYS A 75 -11.60 4.06 -0.07
C LYS A 75 -10.96 2.74 0.30
N PHE A 76 -10.40 2.66 1.51
CA PHE A 76 -9.82 1.42 2.01
C PHE A 76 -10.07 1.20 3.50
N VAL A 77 -9.97 -0.06 3.91
CA VAL A 77 -9.98 -0.50 5.30
C VAL A 77 -8.63 -1.12 5.63
N VAL A 78 -7.96 -0.61 6.67
CA VAL A 78 -6.68 -1.14 7.13
C VAL A 78 -6.90 -2.16 8.24
N VAL A 79 -6.33 -3.36 8.08
CA VAL A 79 -6.32 -4.41 9.11
C VAL A 79 -4.88 -4.68 9.52
N HIS A 80 -4.47 -4.22 10.70
CA HIS A 80 -3.14 -4.50 11.23
C HIS A 80 -3.16 -5.60 12.29
N GLY A 81 -2.03 -6.28 12.48
CA GLY A 81 -1.83 -7.18 13.62
C GLY A 81 -1.09 -6.46 14.76
N GLY A 82 -1.02 -7.10 15.93
CA GLY A 82 -0.15 -6.67 17.03
C GLY A 82 1.05 -7.60 17.26
N GLY A 83 1.38 -8.49 16.32
CA GLY A 83 2.29 -9.63 16.50
C GLY A 83 3.51 -9.35 17.37
N LYS A 84 4.42 -8.49 16.92
CA LYS A 84 5.68 -8.15 17.61
C LYS A 84 5.42 -7.46 18.96
N VAL A 85 4.57 -6.42 18.94
CA VAL A 85 4.25 -5.60 20.13
C VAL A 85 3.63 -6.45 21.24
N ILE A 86 2.69 -7.34 20.92
CA ILE A 86 2.06 -8.21 21.91
C ILE A 86 3.10 -9.17 22.51
N SER A 87 3.97 -9.76 21.69
CA SER A 87 5.03 -10.63 22.21
C SER A 87 5.95 -9.89 23.19
N GLU A 88 6.36 -8.66 22.87
CA GLU A 88 7.16 -7.81 23.75
C GLU A 88 6.44 -7.48 25.06
N TRP A 89 5.13 -7.22 25.02
CA TRP A 89 4.32 -6.97 26.21
C TRP A 89 4.16 -8.21 27.08
N MET A 90 3.92 -9.38 26.48
CA MET A 90 3.84 -10.64 27.22
C MET A 90 5.14 -10.91 27.98
N GLU A 91 6.30 -10.74 27.33
CA GLU A 91 7.60 -10.91 27.96
C GLU A 91 7.82 -9.96 29.13
N LYS A 92 7.40 -8.69 29.01
CA LYS A 92 7.44 -7.71 30.10
C LYS A 92 6.56 -8.11 31.30
N GLN A 93 5.47 -8.83 31.05
CA GLN A 93 4.59 -9.38 32.10
C GLN A 93 5.05 -10.74 32.63
N GLY A 94 6.22 -11.23 32.20
CA GLY A 94 6.75 -12.54 32.59
C GLY A 94 6.04 -13.73 31.94
N VAL A 95 5.17 -13.49 30.96
CA VAL A 95 4.45 -14.51 30.20
C VAL A 95 5.20 -14.77 28.91
N ARG A 96 5.61 -16.02 28.66
CA ARG A 96 6.29 -16.37 27.41
C ARG A 96 5.27 -16.60 26.29
N PRO A 97 5.40 -15.94 25.12
CA PRO A 97 4.59 -16.25 23.95
C PRO A 97 4.74 -17.72 23.53
N ARG A 98 3.62 -18.40 23.29
CA ARG A 98 3.59 -19.79 22.82
C ARG A 98 2.80 -19.88 21.53
N PHE A 99 3.25 -20.76 20.64
CA PHE A 99 2.62 -21.01 19.35
C PHE A 99 2.40 -22.51 19.17
N VAL A 100 1.25 -22.89 18.64
CA VAL A 100 0.89 -24.25 18.24
C VAL A 100 0.28 -24.15 16.84
N ASP A 101 0.78 -24.94 15.89
CA ASP A 101 0.32 -24.94 14.49
C ASP A 101 0.31 -23.54 13.83
N GLY A 102 1.28 -22.70 14.18
CA GLY A 102 1.39 -21.34 13.67
C GLY A 102 0.43 -20.32 14.28
N LEU A 103 -0.46 -20.74 15.19
CA LEU A 103 -1.36 -19.85 15.93
C LEU A 103 -0.79 -19.58 17.33
N ARG A 104 -0.97 -18.34 17.80
CA ARG A 104 -0.63 -18.00 19.18
C ARG A 104 -1.62 -18.68 20.13
N VAL A 105 -1.09 -19.29 21.18
CA VAL A 105 -1.91 -19.77 22.28
C VAL A 105 -2.28 -18.58 23.16
N THR A 106 -3.58 -18.36 23.33
CA THR A 106 -4.14 -17.34 24.23
C THR A 106 -4.90 -18.05 25.35
N ASP A 107 -4.24 -18.17 26.50
CA ASP A 107 -4.74 -18.70 27.77
C ASP A 107 -5.02 -17.56 28.77
N ALA A 108 -5.55 -17.87 29.96
CA ALA A 108 -5.91 -16.84 30.94
C ALA A 108 -4.76 -15.88 31.33
N PRO A 109 -3.48 -16.34 31.46
CA PRO A 109 -2.35 -15.42 31.63
C PRO A 109 -2.01 -14.53 30.42
N SER A 110 -2.51 -14.85 29.22
CA SER A 110 -2.20 -14.13 27.97
C SER A 110 -3.40 -13.42 27.32
N LEU A 111 -4.54 -13.36 28.02
CA LEU A 111 -5.70 -12.50 27.74
C LEU A 111 -5.52 -11.12 28.39
#